data_AF-A0A067CDM8-F1
#
_entry.id   AF-A0A067CDM8-F1
#
_cell.length_a   1.000
_cell.length_b   1.000
_cell.length_c   1.000
_cell.angle_alpha   90.00
_cell.angle_beta   90.00
_cell.angle_gamma   90.00
#
_symmetry.space_group_name_H-M   'P 1'
#
loop_
_entity.id
_entity.type
_entity.pdbx_description
1 polymer ?
#
loop_
_entity_poly.entity_id
_entity_poly.type
_entity_poly.pdbx_seq_one_letter_code
_entity_poly.pdbx_strand_id
1 'polypeptide(L)'
;MASYKHDVSVAVAWGFSARVALFVIVYLQLVVGLIYFALLGLILFSFTDIQTRITQTTAPRAYGAIFFAIAALYLFSMVPCRLTTRKDSVQPLPTPSRFHMPLRLLLGLGHSGSLVCEAFFAFVMAKTLTDYRVAWAYSFCLVLHGITIASLLSREGMSRPQLVVVGLVDSLFACGLSVGFPLCQVVLPLVHFLLFTNQSQGHDFNWYANYLTSVRLLFATSPLKAITAICPSIVVCSTLRGALDVARPGSMIHMQPITDQKPRPTRILRRLLLFNGLVCVGVSAATLHAVLRASPCPSHCRYETKPWFAQLP
;
A
#
# COMPACT_ATOMS: atom_id res chain seq x y z
N MET A 1 7.46 5.77 -46.80
CA MET A 1 7.92 6.87 -45.90
C MET A 1 6.79 7.61 -45.17
N ALA A 2 5.62 7.84 -45.79
CA ALA A 2 4.50 8.52 -45.11
C ALA A 2 3.89 7.71 -43.93
N SER A 3 3.80 6.37 -44.04
CA SER A 3 3.29 5.50 -42.96
C SER A 3 4.11 5.60 -41.67
N TYR A 4 5.44 5.69 -41.79
CA TYR A 4 6.35 5.74 -40.65
C TYR A 4 6.22 7.04 -39.84
N LYS A 5 5.92 8.17 -40.49
CA LYS A 5 5.68 9.44 -39.80
C LYS A 5 4.36 9.43 -39.01
N HIS A 6 3.34 8.76 -39.52
CA HIS A 6 2.04 8.67 -38.85
C HIS A 6 2.13 7.82 -37.58
N ASP A 7 2.82 6.67 -37.63
CA ASP A 7 3.02 5.78 -36.48
C ASP A 7 3.83 6.44 -35.35
N VAL A 8 4.85 7.24 -35.71
CA VAL A 8 5.66 7.98 -34.73
C VAL A 8 4.85 9.08 -34.06
N SER A 9 4.01 9.81 -34.80
CA SER A 9 3.17 10.88 -34.22
C SER A 9 2.11 10.34 -33.24
N VAL A 10 1.50 9.19 -33.57
CA VAL A 10 0.53 8.51 -32.70
C VAL A 10 1.22 7.94 -31.46
N ALA A 11 2.39 7.30 -31.62
CA ALA A 11 3.18 6.82 -30.48
C ALA A 11 3.64 7.96 -29.54
N VAL A 12 3.96 9.13 -30.08
CA VAL A 12 4.35 10.32 -29.30
C VAL A 12 3.15 10.94 -28.57
N ALA A 13 1.98 11.05 -29.23
CA ALA A 13 0.76 11.57 -28.62
C ALA A 13 0.21 10.65 -27.51
N TRP A 14 0.21 9.33 -27.74
CA TRP A 14 -0.08 8.34 -26.70
C TRP A 14 0.93 8.44 -25.55
N GLY A 15 2.19 8.71 -25.86
CA GLY A 15 3.23 8.95 -24.88
C GLY A 15 2.92 10.15 -23.97
N PHE A 16 2.36 11.25 -24.48
CA PHE A 16 2.07 12.43 -23.67
C PHE A 16 0.86 12.25 -22.76
N SER A 17 -0.29 11.82 -23.30
CA SER A 17 -1.51 11.65 -22.49
C SER A 17 -1.34 10.56 -21.42
N ALA A 18 -0.65 9.46 -21.76
CA ALA A 18 -0.33 8.43 -20.78
C ALA A 18 0.60 8.97 -19.67
N ARG A 19 1.60 9.81 -20.00
CA ARG A 19 2.47 10.43 -18.99
C ARG A 19 1.68 11.32 -18.03
N VAL A 20 0.78 12.15 -18.55
CA VAL A 20 -0.05 13.03 -17.70
C VAL A 20 -0.91 12.18 -16.76
N ALA A 21 -1.58 11.14 -17.28
CA ALA A 21 -2.37 10.23 -16.45
C ALA A 21 -1.52 9.53 -15.37
N LEU A 22 -0.34 9.03 -15.73
CA LEU A 22 0.60 8.42 -14.78
C LEU A 22 1.02 9.43 -13.70
N PHE A 23 1.36 10.66 -14.07
CA PHE A 23 1.69 11.72 -13.12
C PHE A 23 0.54 12.00 -12.15
N VAL A 24 -0.68 12.16 -12.67
CA VAL A 24 -1.87 12.42 -11.86
C VAL A 24 -2.08 11.26 -10.86
N ILE A 25 -2.01 10.01 -11.31
CA ILE A 25 -2.18 8.84 -10.43
C ILE A 25 -1.10 8.80 -9.35
N VAL A 26 0.16 9.01 -9.71
CA VAL A 26 1.28 9.00 -8.75
C VAL A 26 1.12 10.11 -7.71
N TYR A 27 0.86 11.34 -8.14
CA TYR A 27 0.67 12.46 -7.22
C TYR A 27 -0.55 12.28 -6.34
N LEU A 28 -1.66 11.76 -6.88
CA LEU A 28 -2.85 11.46 -6.11
C LEU A 28 -2.53 10.45 -4.98
N GLN A 29 -1.83 9.35 -5.30
CA GLN A 29 -1.41 8.39 -4.28
C GLN A 29 -0.49 9.02 -3.23
N LEU A 30 0.46 9.85 -3.65
CA LEU A 30 1.37 10.52 -2.73
C LEU A 30 0.64 11.49 -1.80
N VAL A 31 -0.32 12.26 -2.32
CA VAL A 31 -1.11 13.23 -1.55
C VAL A 31 -2.04 12.51 -0.58
N VAL A 32 -2.72 11.46 -1.03
CA VAL A 32 -3.60 10.66 -0.17
C VAL A 32 -2.79 9.99 0.96
N GLY A 33 -1.62 9.41 0.64
CA GLY A 33 -0.70 8.87 1.65
C GLY A 33 -0.21 9.92 2.65
N LEU A 34 0.19 11.10 2.16
CA LEU A 34 0.60 12.23 2.99
C LEU A 34 -0.50 12.64 3.97
N ILE A 35 -1.72 12.87 3.47
CA ILE A 35 -2.87 13.29 4.28
C ILE A 35 -3.19 12.23 5.32
N TYR A 36 -3.26 10.96 4.92
CA TYR A 36 -3.56 9.86 5.83
C TYR A 36 -2.57 9.77 6.99
N PHE A 37 -1.26 9.72 6.71
CA PHE A 37 -0.26 9.60 7.76
C PHE A 37 -0.12 10.87 8.61
N ALA A 38 -0.34 12.06 8.04
CA ALA A 38 -0.39 13.30 8.81
C ALA A 38 -1.57 13.33 9.78
N LEU A 39 -2.76 12.89 9.33
CA LEU A 39 -3.95 12.79 10.18
C LEU A 39 -3.73 11.76 11.30
N LEU A 40 -3.17 10.59 11.00
CA LEU A 40 -2.84 9.60 12.03
C LEU A 40 -1.85 10.12 13.05
N GLY A 41 -0.79 10.81 12.59
CA GLY A 41 0.17 11.48 13.45
C GLY A 41 -0.51 12.46 14.39
N LEU A 42 -1.34 13.35 13.85
CA LEU A 42 -2.06 14.36 14.62
C LEU A 42 -3.01 13.74 15.65
N ILE A 43 -3.78 12.72 15.26
CA ILE A 43 -4.72 12.01 16.14
C ILE A 43 -3.96 11.39 17.31
N LEU A 44 -2.87 10.65 17.04
CA LEU A 44 -2.09 9.99 18.10
C LEU A 44 -1.36 10.96 19.02
N PHE A 45 -0.91 12.11 18.52
CA PHE A 45 -0.34 13.15 19.38
C PHE A 45 -1.39 13.84 20.27
N SER A 46 -2.63 13.89 19.80
CA SER A 46 -3.76 14.50 20.51
C SER A 46 -4.43 13.56 21.52
N PHE A 47 -4.00 12.30 21.61
CA PHE A 47 -4.57 11.33 22.55
C PHE A 47 -4.31 11.74 24.00
N THR A 48 -5.39 11.76 24.78
CA THR A 48 -5.33 11.85 26.25
C THR A 48 -4.96 10.50 26.87
N ASP A 49 -4.59 10.49 28.15
CA ASP A 49 -4.28 9.25 28.88
C ASP A 49 -5.49 8.29 28.92
N ILE A 50 -6.70 8.84 29.04
CA ILE A 50 -7.95 8.06 29.05
C ILE A 50 -8.14 7.40 27.68
N GLN A 51 -8.03 8.16 26.59
CA GLN A 51 -8.15 7.62 25.24
C GLN A 51 -7.08 6.55 24.99
N THR A 52 -5.84 6.80 25.40
CA THR A 52 -4.73 5.84 25.26
C THR A 52 -5.03 4.50 25.95
N ARG A 53 -5.62 4.54 27.15
CA ARG A 53 -6.04 3.31 27.88
C ARG A 53 -7.21 2.62 27.19
N ILE A 54 -8.20 3.37 26.73
CA ILE A 54 -9.38 2.84 26.03
C ILE A 54 -8.98 2.16 24.71
N THR A 55 -8.09 2.78 23.94
CA THR A 55 -7.57 2.26 22.67
C THR A 55 -6.45 1.25 22.81
N GLN A 56 -5.98 0.99 24.05
CA GLN A 56 -4.88 0.07 24.35
C GLN A 56 -3.61 0.37 23.54
N THR A 57 -3.35 1.66 23.29
CA THR A 57 -2.18 2.09 22.51
C THR A 57 -0.97 2.19 23.44
N THR A 58 0.10 1.44 23.18
CA THR A 58 1.23 1.35 24.11
C THR A 58 2.06 2.63 24.18
N ALA A 59 2.27 3.30 23.05
CA ALA A 59 3.10 4.51 22.94
C ALA A 59 2.57 5.46 21.85
N PRO A 60 1.42 6.13 22.06
CA PRO A 60 0.74 6.88 21.02
C PRO A 60 1.62 7.98 20.40
N ARG A 61 2.33 8.76 21.23
CA ARG A 61 3.22 9.84 20.75
C ARG A 61 4.39 9.31 19.90
N ALA A 62 4.97 8.17 20.27
CA ALA A 62 6.05 7.56 19.51
C ALA A 62 5.57 7.09 18.12
N TYR A 63 4.43 6.41 18.07
CA TYR A 63 3.82 6.02 16.79
C TYR A 63 3.37 7.23 15.96
N GLY A 64 2.85 8.27 16.60
CA GLY A 64 2.53 9.53 15.95
C GLY A 64 3.75 10.16 15.27
N ALA A 65 4.92 10.15 15.94
CA ALA A 65 6.16 10.65 15.36
C ALA A 65 6.62 9.81 14.16
N ILE A 66 6.48 8.49 14.23
CA ILE A 66 6.78 7.58 13.12
C ILE A 66 5.85 7.86 11.92
N PHE A 67 4.55 8.07 12.16
CA PHE A 67 3.62 8.42 11.07
C PHE A 67 3.92 9.79 10.46
N PHE A 68 4.32 10.79 11.25
CA PHE A 68 4.80 12.06 10.69
C PHE A 68 6.09 11.88 9.86
N ALA A 69 7.02 11.02 10.28
CA ALA A 69 8.20 10.72 9.47
C ALA A 69 7.84 10.07 8.13
N ILE A 70 6.82 9.21 8.10
CA ILE A 70 6.31 8.62 6.85
C ILE A 70 5.59 9.65 6.00
N ALA A 71 4.78 10.53 6.61
CA ALA A 71 4.19 11.67 5.91
C ALA A 71 5.28 12.55 5.26
N ALA A 72 6.37 12.83 5.97
CA ALA A 72 7.52 13.53 5.42
C ALA A 72 8.20 12.76 4.28
N LEU A 73 8.24 11.42 4.32
CA LEU A 73 8.73 10.58 3.23
C LEU A 73 7.85 10.69 1.96
N TYR A 74 6.52 10.75 2.12
CA TYR A 74 5.60 11.02 1.01
C TYR A 74 5.85 12.40 0.42
N LEU A 75 5.97 13.43 1.26
CA LEU A 75 6.29 14.80 0.82
C LEU A 75 7.63 14.85 0.09
N PHE A 76 8.67 14.22 0.65
CA PHE A 76 9.99 14.14 0.04
C PHE A 76 9.99 13.42 -1.32
N SER A 77 9.08 12.46 -1.52
CA SER A 77 8.93 11.76 -2.79
C SER A 77 8.28 12.63 -3.87
N MET A 78 7.51 13.65 -3.50
CA MET A 78 6.97 14.66 -4.43
C MET A 78 8.03 15.67 -4.88
N VAL A 79 9.01 15.99 -4.02
CA VAL A 79 10.00 17.01 -4.31
C VAL A 79 11.00 16.50 -5.36
N PRO A 80 11.19 17.21 -6.50
CA PRO A 80 12.20 16.83 -7.45
C PRO A 80 13.59 16.98 -6.83
N CYS A 81 14.36 15.90 -6.80
CA CYS A 81 15.78 15.96 -6.45
C CYS A 81 16.55 16.71 -7.53
N ARG A 82 16.62 18.03 -7.40
CA ARG A 82 17.46 18.91 -8.25
C ARG A 82 18.93 18.92 -7.82
N LEU A 83 19.31 18.13 -6.81
CA LEU A 83 20.57 18.29 -6.09
C LEU A 83 21.85 17.86 -6.83
N THR A 84 21.79 17.23 -8.00
CA THR A 84 23.01 16.75 -8.69
C THR A 84 22.92 16.84 -10.22
N THR A 85 22.74 18.05 -10.73
CA THR A 85 23.19 18.40 -12.09
C THR A 85 24.29 19.47 -12.04
N ARG A 86 25.16 19.41 -11.04
CA ARG A 86 26.48 20.04 -11.15
C ARG A 86 27.34 19.12 -12.01
N LYS A 87 27.40 19.47 -13.29
CA LYS A 87 28.15 18.82 -14.37
C LYS A 87 29.66 19.06 -14.20
N ASP A 88 30.19 18.88 -12.99
CA ASP A 88 31.64 18.93 -12.80
C ASP A 88 32.17 17.51 -13.02
N SER A 89 33.10 17.42 -13.99
CA SER A 89 33.78 16.24 -14.52
C SER A 89 34.62 15.50 -13.47
N VAL A 90 34.00 15.09 -12.37
CA VAL A 90 34.61 14.20 -11.38
C VAL A 90 34.37 12.79 -11.87
N GLN A 91 35.46 12.12 -12.27
CA GLN A 91 35.46 10.70 -12.60
C GLN A 91 34.70 9.95 -11.49
N PRO A 92 33.67 9.14 -11.84
CA PRO A 92 32.96 8.38 -10.84
C PRO A 92 33.95 7.45 -10.16
N LEU A 93 34.17 7.66 -8.87
CA LEU A 93 34.92 6.74 -8.02
C LEU A 93 34.33 5.34 -8.26
N PRO A 94 35.16 4.29 -8.47
CA PRO A 94 34.67 2.94 -8.67
C PRO A 94 33.98 2.48 -7.40
N THR A 95 32.67 2.71 -7.33
CA THR A 95 31.84 2.16 -6.27
C THR A 95 31.88 0.65 -6.43
N PRO A 96 32.28 -0.12 -5.40
CA PRO A 96 32.32 -1.57 -5.48
C PRO A 96 30.94 -2.04 -5.96
N SER A 97 30.93 -2.93 -6.94
CA SER A 97 29.74 -3.38 -7.65
C SER A 97 28.68 -3.87 -6.67
N ARG A 98 27.83 -2.94 -6.21
CA ARG A 98 26.72 -3.21 -5.31
C ARG A 98 25.83 -4.21 -6.01
N PHE A 99 25.37 -5.22 -5.27
CA PHE A 99 24.44 -6.26 -5.73
C PHE A 99 23.41 -5.69 -6.72
N HIS A 100 23.65 -5.88 -8.02
CA HIS A 100 22.71 -5.46 -9.05
C HIS A 100 21.58 -6.48 -9.08
N MET A 101 20.59 -6.31 -8.19
CA MET A 101 19.37 -7.10 -8.27
C MET A 101 18.57 -6.67 -9.50
N PRO A 102 18.12 -7.62 -10.34
CA PRO A 102 17.29 -7.28 -11.49
C PRO A 102 15.98 -6.64 -11.02
N LEU A 103 15.53 -5.57 -11.69
CA LEU A 103 14.34 -4.79 -11.31
C LEU A 103 13.11 -5.66 -11.07
N ARG A 104 12.91 -6.71 -11.87
CA ARG A 104 11.80 -7.66 -11.73
C ARG A 104 11.85 -8.45 -10.42
N LEU A 105 13.04 -8.80 -9.94
CA LEU A 105 13.23 -9.45 -8.64
C LEU A 105 12.98 -8.47 -7.50
N LEU A 106 13.47 -7.23 -7.63
CA LEU A 106 13.22 -6.18 -6.64
C LEU A 106 11.72 -5.90 -6.49
N LEU A 107 11.01 -5.77 -7.62
CA LEU A 107 9.56 -5.57 -7.63
C LEU A 107 8.83 -6.79 -7.03
N GLY A 108 9.26 -8.00 -7.38
CA GLY A 108 8.71 -9.23 -6.79
C GLY A 108 8.90 -9.31 -5.27
N LEU A 109 10.09 -8.94 -4.76
CA LEU A 109 10.37 -8.89 -3.32
C LEU A 109 9.56 -7.82 -2.60
N GLY A 110 9.47 -6.62 -3.18
CA GLY A 110 8.65 -5.53 -2.65
C GLY A 110 7.19 -5.93 -2.54
N HIS A 111 6.64 -6.51 -3.61
CA HIS A 111 5.29 -7.04 -3.64
C HIS A 111 5.06 -8.14 -2.59
N SER A 112 5.96 -9.15 -2.50
CA SER A 112 5.86 -10.20 -1.48
C SER A 112 5.86 -9.64 -0.05
N GLY A 113 6.70 -8.65 0.23
CA GLY A 113 6.74 -7.98 1.53
C GLY A 113 5.44 -7.24 1.86
N SER A 114 4.90 -6.50 0.89
CA SER A 114 3.61 -5.80 1.03
C SER A 114 2.47 -6.79 1.25
N LEU A 115 2.41 -7.84 0.43
CA LEU A 115 1.38 -8.88 0.47
C LEU A 115 1.34 -9.60 1.82
N VAL A 116 2.50 -9.93 2.40
CA VAL A 116 2.56 -10.55 3.75
C VAL A 116 2.08 -9.60 4.83
N CYS A 117 2.47 -8.32 4.77
CA CYS A 117 2.01 -7.31 5.73
C CYS A 117 0.49 -7.11 5.64
N GLU A 118 -0.05 -7.03 4.43
CA GLU A 118 -1.47 -6.85 4.18
C GLU A 118 -2.28 -8.11 4.50
N ALA A 119 -1.74 -9.31 4.27
CA ALA A 119 -2.36 -10.57 4.69
C ALA A 119 -2.44 -10.69 6.21
N PHE A 120 -1.39 -10.28 6.92
CA PHE A 120 -1.44 -10.16 8.38
C PHE A 120 -2.49 -9.14 8.82
N PHE A 121 -2.57 -7.98 8.14
CA PHE A 121 -3.60 -6.99 8.44
C PHE A 121 -5.01 -7.51 8.18
N ALA A 122 -5.24 -8.25 7.09
CA ALA A 122 -6.50 -8.93 6.79
C ALA A 122 -6.88 -9.92 7.89
N PHE A 123 -5.91 -10.70 8.39
CA PHE A 123 -6.12 -11.60 9.54
C PHE A 123 -6.52 -10.83 10.81
N VAL A 124 -5.83 -9.73 11.12
CA VAL A 124 -6.16 -8.88 12.27
C VAL A 124 -7.55 -8.27 12.09
N MET A 125 -7.91 -7.81 10.89
CA MET A 125 -9.24 -7.30 10.56
C MET A 125 -10.32 -8.35 10.79
N ALA A 126 -10.15 -9.55 10.24
CA ALA A 126 -11.07 -10.66 10.46
C ALA A 126 -11.22 -11.00 11.96
N LYS A 127 -10.13 -10.91 12.74
CA LYS A 127 -10.16 -11.16 14.18
C LYS A 127 -10.84 -10.04 14.99
N THR A 128 -10.82 -8.81 14.49
CA THR A 128 -11.24 -7.64 15.30
C THR A 128 -12.54 -7.03 14.83
N LEU A 129 -12.74 -6.87 13.53
CA LEU A 129 -13.93 -6.24 12.97
C LEU A 129 -15.15 -7.14 13.14
N THR A 130 -16.24 -6.51 13.58
CA THR A 130 -17.56 -7.14 13.70
C THR A 130 -18.26 -7.23 12.34
N ASP A 131 -18.03 -6.25 11.45
CA ASP A 131 -18.59 -6.26 10.10
C ASP A 131 -17.76 -7.16 9.17
N TYR A 132 -18.31 -8.34 8.89
CA TYR A 132 -17.71 -9.29 7.96
C TYR A 132 -17.62 -8.76 6.53
N ARG A 133 -18.50 -7.85 6.09
CA ARG A 133 -18.48 -7.36 4.72
C ARG A 133 -17.22 -6.56 4.45
N VAL A 134 -16.79 -5.78 5.43
CA VAL A 134 -15.58 -4.96 5.40
C VAL A 134 -14.34 -5.85 5.35
N ALA A 135 -14.24 -6.84 6.25
CA ALA A 135 -13.13 -7.79 6.25
C ALA A 135 -13.08 -8.63 4.96
N TRP A 136 -14.23 -9.09 4.46
CA TRP A 136 -14.33 -9.83 3.20
C TRP A 136 -13.89 -9.00 2.00
N ALA A 137 -14.37 -7.75 1.88
CA ALA A 137 -14.00 -6.85 0.80
C ALA A 137 -12.50 -6.58 0.79
N TYR A 138 -11.89 -6.37 1.96
CA TYR A 138 -10.44 -6.21 2.09
C TYR A 138 -9.68 -7.46 1.61
N SER A 139 -10.04 -8.65 2.11
CA SER A 139 -9.41 -9.91 1.71
C SER A 139 -9.57 -10.18 0.21
N PHE A 140 -10.74 -9.88 -0.37
CA PHE A 140 -10.99 -10.03 -1.80
C PHE A 140 -10.07 -9.12 -2.62
N CYS A 141 -9.98 -7.85 -2.27
CA CYS A 141 -9.07 -6.90 -2.93
C CYS A 141 -7.60 -7.34 -2.81
N LEU A 142 -7.19 -7.84 -1.64
CA LEU A 142 -5.85 -8.37 -1.41
C LEU A 142 -5.53 -9.59 -2.29
N VAL A 143 -6.46 -10.53 -2.41
CA VAL A 143 -6.29 -11.72 -3.29
C VAL A 143 -6.23 -11.30 -4.75
N LEU A 144 -7.10 -10.39 -5.17
CA LEU A 144 -7.09 -9.84 -6.52
C LEU A 144 -5.76 -9.14 -6.83
N HIS A 145 -5.25 -8.33 -5.89
CA HIS A 145 -3.95 -7.67 -5.98
C HIS A 145 -2.82 -8.69 -6.16
N GLY A 146 -2.73 -9.69 -5.28
CA GLY A 146 -1.70 -10.72 -5.34
C GLY A 146 -1.73 -11.54 -6.64
N ILE A 147 -2.91 -11.97 -7.09
CA ILE A 147 -3.08 -12.70 -8.36
C ILE A 147 -2.69 -11.82 -9.54
N THR A 148 -3.12 -10.56 -9.56
CA THR A 148 -2.86 -9.63 -10.67
C THR A 148 -1.36 -9.39 -10.82
N ILE A 149 -0.66 -9.06 -9.74
CA ILE A 149 0.77 -8.75 -9.79
C ILE A 149 1.59 -10.02 -10.05
N ALA A 150 1.23 -11.17 -9.45
CA ALA A 150 1.89 -12.43 -9.76
C ALA A 150 1.74 -12.82 -11.24
N SER A 151 0.55 -12.60 -11.83
CA SER A 151 0.27 -12.88 -13.24
C SER A 151 1.01 -11.93 -14.17
N LEU A 152 1.13 -10.64 -13.82
CA LEU A 152 1.91 -9.68 -14.60
C LEU A 152 3.40 -10.01 -14.51
N LEU A 153 3.91 -10.29 -13.31
CA LEU A 153 5.30 -10.63 -13.07
C LEU A 153 5.71 -11.99 -13.60
N SER A 154 4.79 -12.89 -13.97
CA SER A 154 5.12 -14.18 -14.60
C SER A 154 5.44 -14.03 -16.09
N ARG A 155 4.92 -12.99 -16.76
CA ARG A 155 5.15 -12.74 -18.19
C ARG A 155 6.62 -12.51 -18.51
N GLU A 156 7.18 -13.34 -19.37
CA GLU A 156 8.56 -13.20 -19.84
C GLU A 156 8.69 -12.11 -20.91
N GLY A 157 9.89 -11.52 -21.03
CA GLY A 157 10.17 -10.53 -22.08
C GLY A 157 9.58 -9.13 -21.86
N MET A 158 9.14 -8.79 -20.65
CA MET A 158 8.67 -7.43 -20.37
C MET A 158 9.81 -6.41 -20.48
N SER A 159 9.56 -5.32 -21.21
CA SER A 159 10.47 -4.19 -21.29
C SER A 159 10.50 -3.39 -19.98
N ARG A 160 11.56 -2.60 -19.77
CA ARG A 160 11.68 -1.72 -18.59
C ARG A 160 10.45 -0.81 -18.36
N PRO A 161 9.89 -0.10 -19.36
CA PRO A 161 8.69 0.71 -19.13
C PRO A 161 7.46 -0.14 -18.75
N GLN A 162 7.31 -1.36 -19.29
CA GLN A 162 6.25 -2.26 -18.86
C GLN A 162 6.40 -2.65 -17.39
N LEU A 163 7.62 -2.94 -16.93
CA LEU A 163 7.89 -3.23 -15.51
C LEU A 163 7.57 -2.02 -14.61
N VAL A 164 7.79 -0.79 -15.08
CA VAL A 164 7.40 0.42 -14.35
C VAL A 164 5.88 0.53 -14.22
N VAL A 165 5.14 0.22 -15.29
CA VAL A 165 3.67 0.17 -15.25
C VAL A 165 3.18 -0.91 -14.28
N VAL A 166 3.80 -2.10 -14.28
CA VAL A 166 3.49 -3.15 -13.30
C VAL A 166 3.75 -2.66 -11.88
N GLY A 167 4.86 -1.96 -11.64
CA GLY A 167 5.15 -1.33 -10.35
C GLY A 167 4.11 -0.28 -9.95
N LEU A 168 3.62 0.51 -10.90
CA LEU A 168 2.56 1.48 -10.61
C LEU A 168 1.25 0.80 -10.24
N VAL A 169 0.85 -0.25 -10.98
CA VAL A 169 -0.35 -1.04 -10.66
C VAL A 169 -0.20 -1.68 -9.27
N ASP A 170 0.97 -2.24 -8.95
CA ASP A 170 1.26 -2.79 -7.63
C ASP A 170 1.12 -1.73 -6.53
N SER A 171 1.72 -0.54 -6.74
CA SER A 171 1.61 0.57 -5.80
C SER A 171 0.18 1.11 -5.64
N LEU A 172 -0.64 1.06 -6.70
CA LEU A 172 -2.04 1.49 -6.64
C LEU A 172 -2.86 0.57 -5.73
N PHE A 173 -2.72 -0.75 -5.90
CA PHE A 173 -3.38 -1.71 -5.04
C PHE A 173 -2.85 -1.62 -3.60
N ALA A 174 -1.53 -1.59 -3.41
CA ALA A 174 -0.92 -1.46 -2.10
C ALA A 174 -1.35 -0.15 -1.41
N CYS A 175 -1.40 0.98 -2.12
CA CYS A 175 -1.93 2.24 -1.59
C CYS A 175 -3.42 2.13 -1.25
N GLY A 176 -4.22 1.49 -2.10
CA GLY A 176 -5.64 1.25 -1.85
C GLY A 176 -5.87 0.44 -0.58
N LEU A 177 -5.10 -0.64 -0.36
CA LEU A 177 -5.23 -1.52 0.79
C LEU A 177 -4.63 -0.90 2.07
N SER A 178 -3.42 -0.33 2.01
CA SER A 178 -2.72 0.17 3.19
C SER A 178 -3.13 1.58 3.64
N VAL A 179 -3.58 2.42 2.71
CA VAL A 179 -3.93 3.83 2.96
C VAL A 179 -5.41 4.07 2.69
N GLY A 180 -5.89 3.75 1.49
CA GLY A 180 -7.25 4.08 1.06
C GLY A 180 -8.31 3.43 1.93
N PHE A 181 -8.17 2.14 2.19
CA PHE A 181 -9.15 1.38 2.97
C PHE A 181 -9.22 1.87 4.43
N PRO A 182 -8.11 1.98 5.19
CA PRO A 182 -8.17 2.49 6.55
C PRO A 182 -8.58 3.98 6.62
N LEU A 183 -8.22 4.79 5.62
CA LEU A 183 -8.67 6.17 5.52
C LEU A 183 -10.20 6.25 5.46
N CYS A 184 -10.81 5.51 4.53
CA CYS A 184 -12.25 5.54 4.33
C CYS A 184 -13.05 4.87 5.45
N GLN A 185 -12.56 3.74 5.97
CA GLN A 185 -13.30 2.94 6.95
C GLN A 185 -13.08 3.37 8.40
N VAL A 186 -11.98 4.05 8.70
CA VAL A 186 -11.61 4.38 10.10
C VAL A 186 -11.37 5.86 10.29
N VAL A 187 -10.46 6.45 9.50
CA VAL A 187 -10.02 7.84 9.74
C VAL A 187 -11.12 8.85 9.42
N LEU A 188 -11.78 8.74 8.27
CA LEU A 188 -12.84 9.68 7.89
C LEU A 188 -14.03 9.66 8.87
N PRO A 189 -14.57 8.50 9.28
CA PRO A 189 -15.61 8.46 10.32
C PRO A 189 -15.14 9.04 11.67
N LEU A 190 -13.88 8.79 12.04
CA LEU A 190 -13.30 9.33 13.28
C LEU A 190 -13.18 10.85 13.23
N VAL A 191 -12.68 11.42 12.12
CA VAL A 191 -12.59 12.86 11.91
C VAL A 191 -13.99 13.48 11.91
N HIS A 192 -14.95 12.85 11.23
CA HIS A 192 -16.33 13.33 11.22
C HIS A 192 -16.91 13.39 12.64
N PHE A 193 -16.70 12.35 13.45
CA PHE A 193 -17.13 12.35 14.85
C PHE A 193 -16.47 13.46 15.68
N LEU A 194 -15.15 13.63 15.55
CA LEU A 194 -14.40 14.64 16.31
C LEU A 194 -14.81 16.08 15.97
N LEU A 195 -15.22 16.34 14.72
CA LEU A 195 -15.55 17.69 14.25
C LEU A 195 -17.04 18.03 14.33
N PHE A 196 -17.93 17.07 14.10
CA PHE A 196 -19.36 17.34 13.90
C PHE A 196 -20.27 16.80 15.00
N THR A 197 -19.80 15.89 15.86
CA THR A 197 -20.63 15.35 16.94
C THR A 197 -20.54 16.25 18.18
N ASN A 198 -21.66 16.80 18.63
CA ASN A 198 -21.74 17.54 19.89
C ASN A 198 -21.23 16.65 21.03
N GLN A 199 -20.22 17.12 21.77
CA GLN A 199 -19.55 16.35 22.84
C GLN A 199 -20.51 15.85 23.93
N SER A 200 -21.72 16.39 24.04
CA SER A 200 -22.79 15.92 24.92
C SER A 200 -23.37 14.55 24.53
N GLN A 201 -23.16 14.10 23.29
CA GLN A 201 -23.45 12.71 22.85
C GLN A 201 -22.30 11.74 23.14
N GLY A 202 -21.28 12.14 23.92
CA GLY A 202 -20.18 11.29 24.38
C GLY A 202 -20.59 10.05 25.19
N HIS A 203 -21.90 9.85 25.41
CA HIS A 203 -22.50 8.67 26.02
C HIS A 203 -23.18 7.72 25.03
N ASP A 204 -23.10 7.95 23.71
CA ASP A 204 -23.65 6.98 22.75
C ASP A 204 -22.75 5.74 22.69
N PHE A 205 -23.13 4.73 23.47
CA PHE A 205 -22.49 3.40 23.46
C PHE A 205 -22.37 2.82 22.05
N ASN A 206 -23.25 3.22 21.11
CA ASN A 206 -23.14 2.80 19.73
C ASN A 206 -21.86 3.30 19.05
N TRP A 207 -21.44 4.53 19.35
CA TRP A 207 -20.21 5.06 18.78
C TRP A 207 -19.01 4.26 19.28
N TYR A 208 -18.89 4.09 20.60
CA TYR A 208 -17.79 3.31 21.17
C TYR A 208 -17.74 1.91 20.59
N ALA A 209 -18.88 1.23 20.50
CA ALA A 209 -18.87 -0.16 20.11
C ALA A 209 -18.65 -0.37 18.60
N ASN A 210 -18.97 0.61 17.74
CA ASN A 210 -18.67 0.56 16.31
C ASN A 210 -17.25 1.04 15.97
N TYR A 211 -16.76 2.09 16.63
CA TYR A 211 -15.52 2.75 16.24
C TYR A 211 -14.31 2.35 17.07
N LEU A 212 -14.47 1.95 18.33
CA LEU A 212 -13.34 1.56 19.18
C LEU A 212 -12.58 0.38 18.60
N THR A 213 -13.28 -0.56 17.99
CA THR A 213 -12.70 -1.75 17.38
C THR A 213 -11.88 -1.40 16.14
N SER A 214 -12.40 -0.51 15.29
CA SER A 214 -11.70 0.03 14.13
C SER A 214 -10.50 0.90 14.52
N VAL A 215 -10.63 1.68 15.58
CA VAL A 215 -9.55 2.46 16.20
C VAL A 215 -8.43 1.53 16.72
N ARG A 216 -8.77 0.43 17.41
CA ARG A 216 -7.81 -0.59 17.88
C ARG A 216 -7.17 -1.40 16.75
N LEU A 217 -7.82 -1.47 15.59
CA LEU A 217 -7.24 -2.04 14.38
C LEU A 217 -6.12 -1.15 13.86
N LEU A 218 -6.41 0.15 13.79
CA LEU A 218 -5.56 1.18 13.17
C LEU A 218 -4.36 1.55 14.04
N PHE A 219 -4.60 1.74 15.34
CA PHE A 219 -3.55 2.12 16.26
C PHE A 219 -2.78 0.86 16.66
N ALA A 220 -1.48 0.91 16.44
CA ALA A 220 -0.56 -0.19 16.67
C ALA A 220 -0.52 -0.59 18.15
N THR A 221 -1.49 -1.41 18.57
CA THR A 221 -1.50 -2.06 19.88
C THR A 221 -0.29 -2.97 20.06
N SER A 222 0.39 -3.31 18.96
CA SER A 222 1.66 -4.04 18.95
C SER A 222 2.62 -3.46 17.91
N PRO A 223 3.94 -3.60 18.12
CA PRO A 223 4.96 -3.22 17.14
C PRO A 223 4.76 -3.90 15.78
N LEU A 224 4.27 -5.14 15.78
CA LEU A 224 4.00 -5.88 14.55
C LEU A 224 2.95 -5.19 13.68
N LYS A 225 1.87 -4.68 14.28
CA LYS A 225 0.85 -3.90 13.54
C LYS A 225 1.44 -2.63 12.93
N ALA A 226 2.32 -1.93 13.66
CA ALA A 226 3.02 -0.77 13.13
C ALA A 226 3.88 -1.16 11.92
N ILE A 227 4.70 -2.20 12.03
CA ILE A 227 5.52 -2.70 10.92
C ILE A 227 4.65 -3.01 9.71
N THR A 228 3.51 -3.69 9.89
CA THR A 228 2.61 -4.02 8.78
C THR A 228 1.93 -2.81 8.13
N ALA A 229 1.76 -1.70 8.84
CA ALA A 229 1.24 -0.46 8.26
C ALA A 229 2.35 0.34 7.52
N ILE A 230 3.57 0.31 8.07
CA ILE A 230 4.70 1.11 7.61
C ILE A 230 5.36 0.49 6.37
N CYS A 231 5.61 -0.82 6.39
CA CYS A 231 6.35 -1.51 5.33
C CYS A 231 5.73 -1.34 3.93
N PRO A 232 4.42 -1.61 3.72
CA PRO A 232 3.77 -1.35 2.43
C PRO A 232 3.94 0.10 1.96
N SER A 233 3.81 1.05 2.88
CA SER A 233 3.90 2.49 2.58
C SER A 233 5.30 2.91 2.12
N ILE A 234 6.36 2.33 2.70
CA ILE A 234 7.73 2.56 2.27
C ILE A 234 7.94 1.98 0.85
N VAL A 235 7.43 0.77 0.59
CA VAL A 235 7.50 0.14 -0.74
C VAL A 235 6.76 1.00 -1.78
N VAL A 236 5.57 1.48 -1.46
CA VAL A 236 4.80 2.41 -2.30
C VAL A 236 5.59 3.69 -2.57
N CYS A 237 6.12 4.36 -1.55
CA CYS A 237 6.93 5.58 -1.72
C CYS A 237 8.14 5.35 -2.65
N SER A 238 8.87 4.26 -2.45
CA SER A 238 10.04 3.92 -3.26
C SER A 238 9.68 3.67 -4.73
N THR A 239 8.56 2.99 -4.96
CA THR A 239 8.05 2.65 -6.30
C THR A 239 7.55 3.90 -7.03
N LEU A 240 6.77 4.75 -6.34
CA LEU A 240 6.25 6.00 -6.87
C LEU A 240 7.37 6.98 -7.22
N ARG A 241 8.41 7.07 -6.40
CA ARG A 241 9.59 7.87 -6.70
C ARG A 241 10.31 7.38 -7.95
N GLY A 242 10.52 6.06 -8.07
CA GLY A 242 11.09 5.47 -9.28
C GLY A 242 10.25 5.73 -10.53
N ALA A 243 8.92 5.70 -10.41
CA ALA A 243 8.00 6.03 -11.49
C ALA A 243 8.09 7.51 -11.89
N LEU A 244 8.19 8.44 -10.93
CA LEU A 244 8.37 9.86 -11.20
C LEU A 244 9.68 10.14 -11.95
N ASP A 245 10.77 9.48 -11.59
CA ASP A 245 12.06 9.67 -12.26
C ASP A 245 12.02 9.18 -13.73
N VAL A 246 11.24 8.14 -14.04
CA VAL A 246 11.01 7.68 -15.42
C VAL A 246 10.04 8.58 -16.19
N ALA A 247 9.03 9.14 -15.52
CA ALA A 247 8.02 9.99 -16.15
C ALA A 247 8.52 11.40 -16.50
N ARG A 248 9.59 11.89 -15.86
CA ARG A 248 10.11 13.26 -16.06
C ARG A 248 10.60 13.50 -17.49
N PRO A 249 10.28 14.68 -18.08
CA PRO A 249 10.80 15.06 -19.40
C PRO A 249 12.33 15.21 -19.33
N GLY A 250 13.06 14.37 -20.06
CA GLY A 250 14.52 14.42 -20.17
C GLY A 250 15.24 13.10 -19.87
N SER A 251 14.65 12.16 -19.11
CA SER A 251 15.32 10.89 -18.77
C SER A 251 15.28 9.85 -19.91
N MET A 252 14.35 9.97 -20.87
CA MET A 252 14.22 9.03 -21.99
C MET A 252 15.19 9.25 -23.15
N ILE A 253 15.91 10.38 -23.21
CA ILE A 253 16.88 10.66 -24.30
C ILE A 253 18.08 9.66 -24.22
N HIS A 254 18.23 8.95 -23.11
CA HIS A 254 19.29 7.96 -22.89
C HIS A 254 18.81 6.54 -22.62
N MET A 255 17.55 6.21 -22.93
CA MET A 255 17.12 4.81 -23.00
C MET A 255 17.71 4.18 -24.27
N GLN A 256 19.00 3.87 -24.23
CA GLN A 256 19.58 2.94 -25.20
C GLN A 256 18.77 1.63 -25.15
N PRO A 257 18.41 1.06 -26.31
CA PRO A 257 17.91 -0.30 -26.35
C PRO A 257 19.02 -1.18 -25.80
N ILE A 258 18.87 -1.62 -24.55
CA ILE A 258 19.76 -2.63 -23.98
C ILE A 258 19.53 -3.85 -24.85
N THR A 259 20.54 -4.21 -25.64
CA THR A 259 20.54 -5.38 -26.50
C THR A 259 20.19 -6.59 -25.64
N ASP A 260 19.04 -7.17 -25.97
CA ASP A 260 18.34 -8.22 -25.23
C ASP A 260 19.22 -9.47 -25.00
N GLN A 261 19.89 -9.55 -23.86
CA GLN A 261 19.95 -10.84 -23.19
C GLN A 261 18.62 -11.04 -22.50
N LYS A 262 17.71 -11.79 -23.13
CA LYS A 262 16.42 -12.21 -22.59
C LYS A 262 16.67 -12.76 -21.18
N PRO A 263 16.40 -11.99 -20.11
CA PRO A 263 16.80 -12.40 -18.77
C PRO A 263 15.87 -13.54 -18.40
N ARG A 264 16.39 -14.77 -18.40
CA ARG A 264 15.64 -15.95 -17.97
C ARG A 264 15.11 -15.67 -16.56
N PRO A 265 13.83 -15.93 -16.27
CA PRO A 265 13.31 -15.74 -14.92
C PRO A 265 14.19 -16.54 -13.97
N THR A 266 14.80 -15.85 -13.01
CA THR A 266 15.64 -16.49 -12.02
C THR A 266 14.78 -17.49 -11.25
N ARG A 267 15.36 -18.62 -10.85
CA ARG A 267 14.67 -19.62 -10.01
C ARG A 267 14.05 -18.98 -8.76
N ILE A 268 14.67 -17.91 -8.26
CA ILE A 268 14.19 -17.10 -7.14
C ILE A 268 12.85 -16.43 -7.44
N LEU A 269 12.69 -15.78 -8.60
CA LEU A 269 11.43 -15.13 -8.96
C LEU A 269 10.28 -16.14 -9.03
N ARG A 270 10.50 -17.33 -9.60
CA ARG A 270 9.48 -18.39 -9.63
C ARG A 270 9.06 -18.83 -8.23
N ARG A 271 10.02 -18.96 -7.30
CA ARG A 271 9.74 -19.28 -5.90
C ARG A 271 8.94 -18.19 -5.20
N LEU A 272 9.26 -16.91 -5.47
CA LEU A 272 8.49 -15.78 -4.93
C LEU A 272 7.05 -15.77 -5.45
N LEU A 273 6.86 -16.00 -6.75
CA LEU A 273 5.51 -16.08 -7.33
C LEU A 273 4.69 -17.24 -6.74
N LEU A 274 5.32 -18.40 -6.54
CA LEU A 274 4.68 -19.53 -5.86
C LEU A 274 4.31 -19.17 -4.42
N PHE A 275 5.22 -18.56 -3.68
CA PHE A 275 4.97 -18.09 -2.32
C PHE A 275 3.79 -17.12 -2.25
N ASN A 276 3.75 -16.11 -3.13
CA ASN A 276 2.64 -15.15 -3.20
C ASN A 276 1.31 -15.84 -3.50
N GLY A 277 1.31 -16.83 -4.41
CA GLY A 277 0.14 -17.66 -4.70
C GLY A 277 -0.34 -18.42 -3.46
N LEU A 278 0.57 -19.03 -2.70
CA LEU A 278 0.22 -19.74 -1.45
C LEU A 278 -0.37 -18.79 -0.40
N VAL A 279 0.17 -17.57 -0.27
CA VAL A 279 -0.40 -16.55 0.62
C VAL A 279 -1.84 -16.20 0.20
N CYS A 280 -2.07 -15.98 -1.10
CA CYS A 280 -3.41 -15.67 -1.62
C CYS A 280 -4.40 -16.82 -1.40
N VAL A 281 -3.98 -18.07 -1.62
CA VAL A 281 -4.80 -19.26 -1.35
C VAL A 281 -5.12 -19.35 0.13
N GLY A 282 -4.13 -19.13 1.01
CA GLY A 282 -4.32 -19.13 2.46
C GLY A 282 -5.34 -18.07 2.92
N VAL A 283 -5.20 -16.82 2.44
CA VAL A 283 -6.16 -15.74 2.73
C VAL A 283 -7.55 -16.08 2.20
N SER A 284 -7.65 -16.62 0.98
CA SER A 284 -8.93 -17.01 0.37
C SER A 284 -9.62 -18.13 1.15
N ALA A 285 -8.87 -19.17 1.53
CA ALA A 285 -9.39 -20.30 2.30
C ALA A 285 -9.85 -19.85 3.69
N ALA A 286 -9.05 -19.04 4.38
CA ALA A 286 -9.42 -18.49 5.68
C ALA A 286 -10.66 -17.59 5.60
N THR A 287 -10.75 -16.76 4.55
CA THR A 287 -11.91 -15.89 4.29
C THR A 287 -13.16 -16.69 3.97
N LEU A 288 -13.06 -17.67 3.08
CA LEU A 288 -14.18 -18.55 2.73
C LEU A 288 -14.66 -19.35 3.93
N HIS A 289 -13.72 -19.90 4.71
CA HIS A 289 -14.03 -20.63 5.94
C HIS A 289 -14.80 -19.76 6.94
N ALA A 290 -14.34 -18.52 7.15
CA ALA A 290 -15.01 -17.57 8.02
C ALA A 290 -16.42 -17.23 7.53
N VAL A 291 -16.60 -17.00 6.23
CA VAL A 291 -17.94 -16.72 5.64
C VAL A 291 -18.87 -17.91 5.79
N LEU A 292 -18.40 -19.13 5.52
CA LEU A 292 -19.23 -20.34 5.63
C LEU A 292 -19.61 -20.69 7.07
N ARG A 293 -18.77 -20.32 8.05
CA ARG A 293 -19.03 -20.53 9.48
C ARG A 293 -19.63 -19.32 10.18
N ALA A 294 -19.88 -18.22 9.47
CA ALA A 294 -20.55 -17.06 10.02
C ALA A 294 -22.01 -17.41 10.30
N SER A 295 -22.32 -17.74 11.55
CA SER A 295 -23.70 -17.84 12.01
C SER A 295 -24.31 -16.43 12.00
N PRO A 296 -25.39 -16.18 11.23
CA PRO A 296 -26.03 -14.87 11.22
C PRO A 296 -26.51 -14.56 12.65
N CYS A 297 -25.95 -13.51 13.23
CA CYS A 297 -26.42 -13.02 14.52
C CYS A 297 -27.87 -12.53 14.36
N PRO A 298 -28.78 -12.87 15.28
CA PRO A 298 -30.12 -12.31 15.29
C PRO A 298 -30.06 -10.78 15.28
N SER A 299 -31.06 -10.11 14.70
CA SER A 299 -31.11 -8.64 14.58
C SER A 299 -31.03 -7.89 15.92
N HIS A 300 -31.38 -8.56 17.03
CA HIS A 300 -31.28 -8.05 18.39
C HIS A 300 -29.91 -8.27 19.04
N CYS A 301 -29.04 -9.07 18.44
CA CYS A 301 -27.65 -9.26 18.84
C CYS A 301 -26.83 -8.07 18.32
N ARG A 302 -27.19 -6.87 18.77
CA ARG A 302 -26.36 -5.68 18.63
C ARG A 302 -25.34 -5.74 19.74
N TYR A 303 -24.09 -5.94 19.37
CA TYR A 303 -22.92 -5.97 20.26
C TYR A 303 -22.81 -7.23 21.11
N GLU A 304 -22.30 -8.32 20.51
CA GLU A 304 -21.22 -9.10 21.13
C GLU A 304 -20.66 -10.21 20.21
N THR A 305 -19.40 -10.01 19.80
CA THR A 305 -18.29 -10.95 20.02
C THR A 305 -18.25 -12.32 19.36
N LYS A 306 -18.38 -12.41 18.04
CA LYS A 306 -17.52 -13.40 17.35
C LYS A 306 -16.64 -12.71 16.30
N PRO A 307 -15.35 -12.45 16.63
CA PRO A 307 -14.30 -12.49 15.63
C PRO A 307 -14.58 -13.57 14.58
N TRP A 308 -14.23 -13.35 13.32
CA TRP A 308 -14.36 -14.37 12.25
C TRP A 308 -13.82 -15.75 12.66
N PHE A 309 -12.86 -15.75 13.58
CA PHE A 309 -12.12 -16.90 14.07
C PHE A 309 -12.46 -17.32 15.51
N ALA A 310 -13.52 -16.77 16.13
CA ALA A 310 -13.86 -17.05 17.53
C ALA A 310 -14.35 -18.49 17.81
N GLN A 311 -14.40 -19.36 16.80
CA GLN A 311 -14.79 -20.77 16.92
C GLN A 311 -13.64 -21.75 16.61
N LEU A 312 -12.40 -21.26 16.46
CA LEU A 312 -11.25 -22.14 16.40
C LEU A 312 -10.89 -22.58 17.84
N PRO A 313 -10.91 -23.90 18.14
CA PRO A 313 -10.54 -24.43 19.44
C PRO A 313 -9.07 -24.16 19.78
#